data_AF-A0A8T5LJB9-F1
#
_entry.id   AF-A0A8T5LJB9-F1
#
_cell.length_a   1.000
_cell.length_b   1.000
_cell.length_c   1.000
_cell.angle_alpha   90.00
_cell.angle_beta   90.00
_cell.angle_gamma   90.00
#
_symmetry.space_group_name_H-M   'P 1'
#
loop_
_entity.id
_entity.type
_entity.pdbx_description
1 polymer ?
#
loop_
_entity_poly.entity_id
_entity_poly.type
_entity_poly.pdbx_seq_one_letter_code
_entity_poly.pdbx_strand_id
1 'polypeptide(L)'
;MSNKKEKKMMNKKAALFHWIIFGVLAALGIFLVTISDIDTGSRIKGEWQLNFLDNYYLEAEKDLLYIDQAAKIVVWQTVLESAGNGGFITEGSCGNISSYNLWNELNRWNECLPDINKTISLKVKEGLAESLPNREYDDIKIDGNGIIGKGKKSSILSTSGKFVNYTYDTNFKVDLGFNIKTDYNILRIEAVQLVDNCRNFDDLERCIKEKKKNNWKFKNCGVEEYREDGKKVIFCVESPQQAKIYNNTMVLVPLRYKFALDFSSIDSSAYLIS
;
A
#
# COMPACT_ATOMS: atom_id res chain seq x y z
N MET A 1 64.73 -52.94 62.98
CA MET A 1 65.33 -51.79 62.24
C MET A 1 64.47 -50.56 62.48
N SER A 2 64.97 -49.59 63.25
CA SER A 2 64.23 -48.38 63.61
C SER A 2 64.67 -47.23 62.70
N ASN A 3 63.78 -46.77 61.81
CA ASN A 3 64.05 -45.65 60.91
C ASN A 3 63.94 -44.33 61.68
N LYS A 4 65.10 -43.75 61.99
CA LYS A 4 65.24 -42.44 62.64
C LYS A 4 64.80 -41.35 61.66
N LYS A 5 63.57 -40.85 61.79
CA LYS A 5 63.07 -39.72 60.99
C LYS A 5 63.86 -38.46 61.34
N GLU A 6 64.69 -38.01 60.40
CA GLU A 6 65.38 -36.73 60.47
C GLU A 6 64.36 -35.59 60.36
N LYS A 7 64.24 -34.78 61.41
CA LYS A 7 63.31 -33.64 61.46
C LYS A 7 63.97 -32.46 60.75
N LYS A 8 63.81 -32.39 59.43
CA LYS A 8 64.31 -31.27 58.60
C LYS A 8 63.66 -29.96 59.07
N MET A 9 64.42 -29.12 59.78
CA MET A 9 63.96 -27.81 60.22
C MET A 9 63.83 -26.88 59.02
N MET A 10 62.61 -26.45 58.71
CA MET A 10 62.38 -25.47 57.64
C MET A 10 62.98 -24.12 58.04
N ASN A 11 63.63 -23.46 57.06
CA ASN A 11 64.10 -22.09 57.22
C ASN A 11 62.90 -21.19 57.54
N LYS A 12 63.01 -20.37 58.60
CA LYS A 12 61.93 -19.47 59.07
C LYS A 12 61.38 -18.58 57.96
N LYS A 13 62.21 -18.21 56.98
CA LYS A 13 61.79 -17.44 55.80
C LYS A 13 60.90 -18.25 54.85
N ALA A 14 61.22 -19.52 54.63
CA ALA A 14 60.42 -20.41 53.77
C ALA A 14 59.04 -20.72 54.39
N ALA A 15 58.98 -20.82 55.72
CA ALA A 15 57.71 -20.99 56.42
C ALA A 15 56.79 -19.77 56.26
N LEU A 16 57.32 -18.54 56.33
CA LEU A 16 56.56 -17.31 56.10
C LEU A 16 55.96 -17.28 54.68
N PHE A 17 56.77 -17.59 53.65
CA PHE A 17 56.30 -17.62 52.26
C PHE A 17 55.20 -18.66 52.02
N HIS A 18 55.29 -19.84 52.65
CA HIS A 18 54.27 -20.88 52.51
C HIS A 18 52.89 -20.42 53.02
N TRP A 19 52.85 -19.74 54.16
CA TRP A 19 51.59 -19.21 54.73
C TRP A 19 51.02 -18.05 53.92
N ILE A 20 51.86 -17.19 53.33
CA ILE A 20 51.40 -16.13 52.42
C ILE A 20 50.73 -16.74 51.19
N ILE A 21 51.36 -17.74 50.56
CA ILE A 21 50.80 -18.42 49.37
C ILE A 21 49.47 -19.10 49.72
N PHE A 22 49.41 -19.80 50.86
CA PHE A 22 48.17 -20.43 51.32
C PHE A 22 47.06 -19.40 51.58
N GLY A 23 47.39 -18.25 52.18
CA GLY A 23 46.45 -17.14 52.38
C GLY A 23 45.93 -16.56 51.07
N VAL A 24 46.78 -16.40 50.06
CA VAL A 24 46.38 -15.94 48.72
C VAL A 24 45.46 -16.96 48.04
N LEU A 25 45.79 -18.25 48.11
CA LEU A 25 44.96 -19.31 47.54
C LEU A 25 43.60 -19.43 48.25
N ALA A 26 43.57 -19.28 49.58
CA ALA A 26 42.34 -19.27 50.35
C ALA A 26 41.48 -18.04 50.01
N ALA A 27 42.07 -16.86 49.88
CA ALA A 27 41.36 -15.64 49.48
C ALA A 27 40.79 -15.76 48.05
N LEU A 28 41.55 -16.33 47.11
CA LEU A 28 41.08 -16.63 45.76
C LEU A 28 39.94 -17.65 45.76
N GLY A 29 40.04 -18.71 46.56
CA GLY A 29 38.98 -19.71 46.72
C GLY A 29 37.70 -19.10 47.28
N ILE A 30 37.80 -18.30 48.33
CA ILE A 30 36.66 -17.58 48.92
C ILE A 30 36.07 -16.61 47.91
N PHE A 31 36.89 -15.83 47.20
CA PHE A 31 36.44 -14.91 46.16
C PHE A 31 35.64 -15.64 45.07
N LEU A 32 36.14 -16.78 44.58
CA LEU A 32 35.48 -17.57 43.54
C LEU A 32 34.16 -18.19 44.03
N VAL A 33 34.07 -18.62 45.29
CA VAL A 33 32.80 -19.10 45.87
C VAL A 33 31.82 -17.95 46.06
N THR A 34 32.28 -16.79 46.51
CA THR A 34 31.40 -15.63 46.67
C THR A 34 30.92 -15.06 45.33
N ILE A 35 31.72 -15.14 44.26
CA ILE A 35 31.31 -14.64 42.94
C ILE A 35 30.34 -15.59 42.23
N SER A 36 30.33 -16.89 42.55
CA SER A 36 29.34 -17.83 42.01
C SER A 36 27.94 -17.66 42.61
N ASP A 37 27.85 -17.18 43.84
CA ASP A 37 26.57 -16.95 44.54
C ASP A 37 26.05 -15.51 44.39
N ILE A 38 26.87 -14.60 43.88
CA ILE A 38 26.40 -13.31 43.40
C ILE A 38 25.75 -13.58 42.03
N ASP A 39 24.49 -14.03 42.06
CA ASP A 39 23.56 -13.76 40.97
C ASP A 39 23.57 -12.24 40.83
N THR A 40 24.34 -11.74 39.86
CA THR A 40 24.76 -10.34 39.90
C THR A 40 23.57 -9.42 39.89
N GLY A 41 22.37 -9.87 39.52
CA GLY A 41 21.14 -9.06 39.46
C GLY A 41 21.29 -7.84 38.54
N SER A 42 22.50 -7.61 38.04
CA SER A 42 22.90 -6.61 37.11
C SER A 42 22.46 -7.19 35.79
N ARG A 43 21.20 -6.90 35.46
CA ARG A 43 20.73 -6.81 34.09
C ARG A 43 21.93 -6.46 33.23
N ILE A 44 22.29 -7.37 32.32
CA ILE A 44 23.39 -7.15 31.40
C ILE A 44 23.13 -5.78 30.78
N LYS A 45 24.03 -4.81 30.99
CA LYS A 45 23.83 -3.47 30.45
C LYS A 45 23.64 -3.63 28.94
N GLY A 46 22.49 -3.24 28.41
CA GLY A 46 22.15 -3.46 27.00
C GLY A 46 21.07 -4.51 26.73
N GLU A 47 20.75 -5.39 27.67
CA GLU A 47 19.74 -6.45 27.47
C GLU A 47 18.37 -5.86 27.12
N TRP A 48 17.99 -4.77 27.80
CA TRP A 48 16.76 -4.07 27.47
C TRP A 48 16.78 -3.46 26.07
N GLN A 49 17.89 -2.80 25.68
CA GLN A 49 18.04 -2.19 24.37
C GLN A 49 17.96 -3.24 23.26
N LEU A 50 18.65 -4.37 23.43
CA LEU A 50 18.63 -5.47 22.48
C LEU A 50 17.23 -6.10 22.40
N ASN A 51 16.60 -6.38 23.54
CA ASN A 51 15.22 -6.87 23.59
C ASN A 51 14.25 -5.88 22.91
N PHE A 52 14.44 -4.58 23.11
CA PHE A 52 13.61 -3.57 22.48
C PHE A 52 13.74 -3.56 20.96
N LEU A 53 14.98 -3.61 20.47
CA LEU A 53 15.27 -3.64 19.03
C LEU A 53 14.74 -4.92 18.38
N ASP A 54 15.03 -6.07 18.98
CA ASP A 54 14.74 -7.37 18.38
C ASP A 54 13.27 -7.75 18.47
N ASN A 55 12.60 -7.48 19.59
CA ASN A 55 11.25 -8.00 19.85
C ASN A 55 10.12 -6.97 19.67
N TYR A 56 10.41 -5.67 19.62
CA TYR A 56 9.36 -4.65 19.44
C TYR A 56 9.55 -3.84 18.18
N TYR A 57 10.73 -3.22 18.01
CA TYR A 57 10.97 -2.36 16.85
C TYR A 57 10.98 -3.18 15.56
N LEU A 58 11.76 -4.27 15.51
CA LEU A 58 11.84 -5.12 14.32
C LEU A 58 10.50 -5.77 13.98
N GLU A 59 9.71 -6.19 14.97
CA GLU A 59 8.37 -6.74 14.74
C GLU A 59 7.38 -5.70 14.21
N ALA A 60 7.46 -4.46 14.69
CA ALA A 60 6.65 -3.37 14.13
C ALA A 60 7.05 -3.03 12.69
N GLU A 61 8.34 -3.00 12.38
CA GLU A 61 8.83 -2.77 11.00
C GLU A 61 8.38 -3.89 10.05
N LYS A 62 8.39 -5.15 10.50
CA LYS A 62 7.85 -6.28 9.71
C LYS A 62 6.36 -6.11 9.44
N ASP A 63 5.59 -5.72 10.44
CA ASP A 63 4.16 -5.47 10.28
C ASP A 63 3.87 -4.28 9.36
N LEU A 64 4.60 -3.17 9.51
CA LEU A 64 4.51 -2.01 8.61
C LEU A 64 4.84 -2.37 7.17
N LEU A 65 5.89 -3.17 6.94
CA LEU A 65 6.24 -3.66 5.62
C LEU A 65 5.11 -4.52 5.01
N TYR A 66 4.48 -5.38 5.82
CA TYR A 66 3.35 -6.19 5.38
C TYR A 66 2.14 -5.31 5.02
N ILE A 67 1.83 -4.30 5.83
CA ILE A 67 0.78 -3.31 5.56
C ILE A 67 1.05 -2.57 4.25
N ASP A 68 2.28 -2.08 4.04
CA ASP A 68 2.66 -1.36 2.82
C ASP A 68 2.53 -2.22 1.57
N GLN A 69 2.90 -3.50 1.64
CA GLN A 69 2.76 -4.44 0.53
C GLN A 69 1.29 -4.71 0.21
N ALA A 70 0.48 -4.99 1.22
CA ALA A 70 -0.96 -5.20 1.07
C ALA A 70 -1.63 -3.95 0.48
N ALA A 71 -1.31 -2.77 1.01
CA ALA A 71 -1.83 -1.50 0.52
C ALA A 71 -1.44 -1.24 -0.94
N LYS A 72 -0.19 -1.48 -1.33
CA LYS A 72 0.25 -1.34 -2.74
C LYS A 72 -0.58 -2.22 -3.67
N ILE A 73 -0.74 -3.50 -3.33
CA ILE A 73 -1.50 -4.46 -4.16
C ILE A 73 -2.95 -4.01 -4.29
N VAL A 74 -3.62 -3.70 -3.17
CA VAL A 74 -5.02 -3.27 -3.15
C VAL A 74 -5.22 -1.98 -3.95
N VAL A 75 -4.33 -0.99 -3.76
CA VAL A 75 -4.40 0.28 -4.47
C VAL A 75 -4.21 0.08 -5.97
N TRP A 76 -3.20 -0.68 -6.39
CA TRP A 76 -2.94 -0.90 -7.81
C TRP A 76 -4.08 -1.64 -8.51
N GLN A 77 -4.61 -2.68 -7.86
CA GLN A 77 -5.77 -3.41 -8.35
C GLN A 77 -7.00 -2.51 -8.46
N THR A 78 -7.27 -1.71 -7.42
CA THR A 78 -8.41 -0.78 -7.41
C THR A 78 -8.32 0.24 -8.56
N VAL A 79 -7.13 0.80 -8.80
CA VAL A 79 -6.92 1.77 -9.89
C VAL A 79 -7.11 1.10 -11.25
N LEU A 80 -6.60 -0.13 -11.43
CA LEU A 80 -6.78 -0.89 -12.67
C LEU A 80 -8.25 -1.24 -12.95
N GLU A 81 -8.95 -1.75 -11.94
CA GLU A 81 -10.37 -2.07 -12.03
C GLU A 81 -11.21 -0.83 -12.31
N SER A 82 -10.96 0.25 -11.57
CA SER A 82 -11.65 1.53 -11.77
C SER A 82 -11.43 2.07 -13.18
N ALA A 83 -10.18 2.12 -13.67
CA ALA A 83 -9.90 2.57 -15.04
C ALA A 83 -10.57 1.67 -16.09
N GLY A 84 -10.49 0.35 -15.90
CA GLY A 84 -11.15 -0.66 -16.74
C GLY A 84 -12.68 -0.54 -16.77
N ASN A 85 -13.28 0.18 -15.82
CA ASN A 85 -14.70 0.47 -15.71
C ASN A 85 -15.01 1.96 -15.89
N GLY A 86 -14.12 2.73 -16.54
CA GLY A 86 -14.36 4.14 -16.86
C GLY A 86 -14.37 5.05 -15.63
N GLY A 87 -13.65 4.67 -14.57
CA GLY A 87 -13.61 5.39 -13.29
C GLY A 87 -14.61 4.88 -12.26
N PHE A 88 -15.53 3.98 -12.60
CA PHE A 88 -16.52 3.44 -11.67
C PHE A 88 -16.05 2.16 -10.97
N ILE A 89 -16.66 1.81 -9.83
CA ILE A 89 -16.56 0.45 -9.25
C ILE A 89 -17.62 -0.47 -9.87
N THR A 90 -18.85 0.03 -9.97
CA THR A 90 -20.04 -0.69 -10.43
C THR A 90 -20.60 -0.04 -11.68
N GLU A 91 -21.80 -0.47 -12.10
CA GLU A 91 -22.55 0.21 -13.14
C GLU A 91 -22.87 1.67 -12.73
N GLY A 92 -22.66 2.59 -13.67
CA GLY A 92 -23.01 4.01 -13.52
C GLY A 92 -24.51 4.26 -13.61
N SER A 93 -24.94 5.42 -13.13
CA SER A 93 -26.35 5.89 -13.16
C SER A 93 -26.93 6.00 -14.58
N CYS A 94 -26.07 6.17 -15.60
CA CYS A 94 -26.46 6.31 -17.00
C CYS A 94 -26.39 4.99 -17.78
N GLY A 95 -26.25 3.87 -17.07
CA GLY A 95 -26.24 2.53 -17.63
C GLY A 95 -24.92 2.16 -18.33
N ASN A 96 -24.98 1.07 -19.09
CA ASN A 96 -23.84 0.50 -19.79
C ASN A 96 -24.17 0.08 -21.23
N ILE A 97 -23.13 -0.09 -22.04
CA ILE A 97 -23.22 -0.66 -23.39
C ILE A 97 -22.20 -1.77 -23.51
N SER A 98 -22.64 -3.00 -23.74
CA SER A 98 -21.76 -4.16 -23.81
C SER A 98 -20.81 -4.28 -22.60
N SER A 99 -21.30 -3.95 -21.39
CA SER A 99 -20.53 -3.90 -20.13
C SER A 99 -19.56 -2.72 -19.97
N TYR A 100 -19.62 -1.70 -20.83
CA TYR A 100 -18.85 -0.46 -20.68
C TYR A 100 -19.73 0.65 -20.11
N ASN A 101 -19.31 1.27 -19.01
CA ASN A 101 -20.04 2.38 -18.41
C ASN A 101 -20.15 3.58 -19.35
N LEU A 102 -21.35 4.15 -19.42
CA LEU A 102 -21.63 5.32 -20.24
C LEU A 102 -21.26 6.61 -19.48
N TRP A 103 -20.39 7.44 -20.05
CA TRP A 103 -19.93 8.70 -19.44
C TRP A 103 -20.87 9.88 -19.66
N ASN A 104 -21.84 9.75 -20.55
CA ASN A 104 -22.84 10.77 -20.82
C ASN A 104 -24.11 10.14 -21.41
N GLU A 105 -25.26 10.67 -21.04
CA GLU A 105 -26.54 10.35 -21.68
C GLU A 105 -27.24 11.65 -21.99
N LEU A 106 -27.53 11.93 -23.27
CA LEU A 106 -28.19 13.17 -23.69
C LEU A 106 -27.55 14.45 -23.09
N ASN A 107 -26.21 14.50 -23.03
CA ASN A 107 -25.39 15.55 -22.40
C ASN A 107 -25.43 15.66 -20.86
N ARG A 108 -25.94 14.67 -20.12
CA ARG A 108 -25.93 14.64 -18.64
C ARG A 108 -24.58 14.27 -18.02
N TRP A 109 -23.52 14.99 -18.34
CA TRP A 109 -22.15 14.69 -17.89
C TRP A 109 -21.96 14.63 -16.37
N ASN A 110 -22.64 15.50 -15.61
CA ASN A 110 -22.45 15.58 -14.16
C ASN A 110 -23.07 14.39 -13.40
N GLU A 111 -24.07 13.73 -14.00
CA GLU A 111 -24.74 12.56 -13.42
C GLU A 111 -24.04 11.27 -13.82
N CYS A 112 -23.50 11.22 -15.03
CA CYS A 112 -22.89 10.04 -15.65
C CYS A 112 -21.39 9.88 -15.36
N LEU A 113 -20.81 10.69 -14.48
CA LEU A 113 -19.39 10.60 -14.10
C LEU A 113 -19.26 10.28 -12.61
N PRO A 114 -18.39 9.34 -12.23
CA PRO A 114 -18.13 9.02 -10.84
C PRO A 114 -17.29 10.12 -10.17
N ASP A 115 -17.49 10.29 -8.86
CA ASP A 115 -16.50 10.94 -8.03
C ASP A 115 -15.33 9.97 -7.81
N ILE A 116 -14.26 10.15 -8.57
CA ILE A 116 -13.09 9.25 -8.54
C ILE A 116 -12.44 9.18 -7.15
N ASN A 117 -12.49 10.27 -6.36
CA ASN A 117 -11.92 10.25 -5.01
C ASN A 117 -12.73 9.34 -4.11
N LYS A 118 -14.05 9.52 -4.09
CA LYS A 118 -14.95 8.70 -3.27
C LYS A 118 -14.91 7.24 -3.70
N THR A 119 -14.93 7.01 -5.01
CA THR A 119 -14.94 5.68 -5.62
C THR A 119 -13.67 4.91 -5.25
N ILE A 120 -12.49 5.45 -5.56
CA ILE A 120 -11.23 4.77 -5.24
C ILE A 120 -11.05 4.58 -3.74
N SER A 121 -11.34 5.61 -2.93
CA SER A 121 -11.14 5.52 -1.47
C SER A 121 -12.02 4.45 -0.83
N LEU A 122 -13.28 4.31 -1.29
CA LEU A 122 -14.20 3.27 -0.83
C LEU A 122 -13.66 1.87 -1.19
N LYS A 123 -13.27 1.67 -2.45
CA LYS A 123 -12.80 0.36 -2.93
C LYS A 123 -11.46 -0.06 -2.31
N VAL A 124 -10.55 0.89 -2.10
CA VAL A 124 -9.31 0.63 -1.35
C VAL A 124 -9.64 0.26 0.10
N LYS A 125 -10.61 0.92 0.74
CA LYS A 125 -11.03 0.57 2.11
C LYS A 125 -11.57 -0.85 2.19
N GLU A 126 -12.41 -1.25 1.24
CA GLU A 126 -12.94 -2.61 1.13
C GLU A 126 -11.83 -3.64 0.93
N GLY A 127 -10.93 -3.43 -0.04
CA GLY A 127 -9.84 -4.36 -0.32
C GLY A 127 -8.83 -4.48 0.82
N LEU A 128 -8.61 -3.40 1.58
CA LEU A 128 -7.78 -3.42 2.78
C LEU A 128 -8.46 -4.17 3.93
N ALA A 129 -9.78 -4.03 4.10
CA ALA A 129 -10.52 -4.79 5.10
C ALA A 129 -10.47 -6.30 4.82
N GLU A 130 -10.44 -6.70 3.55
CA GLU A 130 -10.25 -8.10 3.15
C GLU A 130 -8.80 -8.56 3.37
N SER A 131 -7.82 -7.77 2.92
CA SER A 131 -6.40 -8.15 2.98
C SER A 131 -5.80 -8.07 4.39
N LEU A 132 -6.34 -7.19 5.24
CA LEU A 132 -5.88 -6.89 6.59
C LEU A 132 -7.08 -6.87 7.57
N PRO A 133 -7.73 -8.02 7.85
CA PRO A 133 -9.01 -8.07 8.57
C PRO A 133 -8.97 -7.55 10.00
N ASN A 134 -7.78 -7.49 10.61
CA ASN A 134 -7.58 -6.96 11.97
C ASN A 134 -7.12 -5.49 11.98
N ARG A 135 -7.25 -4.79 10.85
CA ARG A 135 -6.84 -3.39 10.68
C ARG A 135 -8.01 -2.55 10.26
N GLU A 136 -8.03 -1.32 10.78
CA GLU A 136 -9.04 -0.33 10.44
C GLU A 136 -8.36 0.97 9.99
N TYR A 137 -8.92 1.57 8.95
CA TYR A 137 -8.47 2.83 8.38
C TYR A 137 -9.58 3.87 8.45
N ASP A 138 -9.28 4.98 9.10
CA ASP A 138 -10.23 6.06 9.37
C ASP A 138 -10.44 6.92 8.11
N ASP A 139 -9.35 7.21 7.39
CA ASP A 139 -9.34 8.06 6.20
C ASP A 139 -8.47 7.41 5.12
N ILE A 140 -8.99 7.34 3.90
CA ILE A 140 -8.26 6.96 2.70
C ILE A 140 -8.56 8.03 1.67
N LYS A 141 -7.51 8.59 1.06
CA LYS A 141 -7.69 9.63 0.05
C LYS A 141 -6.56 9.66 -0.95
N ILE A 142 -6.87 10.19 -2.13
CA ILE A 142 -5.91 10.49 -3.18
C ILE A 142 -5.21 11.80 -2.85
N ASP A 143 -3.88 11.74 -2.75
CA ASP A 143 -2.99 12.86 -2.43
C ASP A 143 -1.85 12.95 -3.46
N GLY A 144 -1.92 13.96 -4.34
CA GLY A 144 -0.96 14.14 -5.43
C GLY A 144 -0.88 12.93 -6.35
N ASN A 145 0.30 12.32 -6.42
CA ASN A 145 0.59 11.16 -7.26
C ASN A 145 0.33 9.82 -6.54
N GLY A 146 -0.32 9.83 -5.39
CA GLY A 146 -0.48 8.63 -4.58
C GLY A 146 -1.80 8.56 -3.83
N ILE A 147 -1.91 7.49 -3.04
CA ILE A 147 -3.01 7.26 -2.10
C ILE A 147 -2.40 7.15 -0.71
N ILE A 148 -2.99 7.88 0.24
CA ILE A 148 -2.61 7.82 1.65
C ILE A 148 -3.76 7.25 2.47
N GLY A 149 -3.41 6.42 3.46
CA GLY A 149 -4.35 5.87 4.43
C GLY A 149 -3.91 6.17 5.85
N LYS A 150 -4.86 6.61 6.68
CA LYS A 150 -4.65 6.81 8.12
C LYS A 150 -5.19 5.61 8.88
N GLY A 151 -4.27 4.80 9.40
CA GLY A 151 -4.60 3.60 10.16
C GLY A 151 -4.65 3.87 11.67
N LYS A 152 -5.34 3.02 12.41
CA LYS A 152 -5.30 3.06 13.88
C LYS A 152 -3.94 2.63 14.42
N LYS A 153 -3.57 3.15 15.58
CA LYS A 153 -2.36 2.71 16.28
C LYS A 153 -2.43 1.21 16.59
N SER A 154 -1.31 0.53 16.36
CA SER A 154 -1.10 -0.88 16.71
C SER A 154 -0.18 -0.96 17.92
N SER A 155 -0.27 -2.04 18.70
CA SER A 155 0.59 -2.25 19.85
C SER A 155 1.12 -3.67 19.95
N ILE A 156 2.40 -3.81 20.27
CA ILE A 156 3.03 -5.08 20.60
C ILE A 156 3.14 -5.17 22.13
N LEU A 157 2.51 -6.20 22.71
CA LEU A 157 2.55 -6.47 24.14
C LEU A 157 3.90 -7.06 24.53
N SER A 158 4.49 -6.54 25.61
CA SER A 158 5.73 -7.08 26.17
C SER A 158 5.45 -8.33 27.00
N THR A 159 6.19 -9.40 26.74
CA THR A 159 6.16 -10.64 27.54
C THR A 159 6.92 -10.51 28.86
N SER A 160 7.76 -9.48 29.01
CA SER A 160 8.72 -9.35 30.13
C SER A 160 8.15 -8.70 31.40
N GLY A 161 6.85 -8.41 31.45
CA GLY A 161 6.12 -7.91 32.63
C GLY A 161 6.51 -6.51 33.13
N LYS A 162 7.64 -5.94 32.69
CA LYS A 162 8.17 -4.63 33.11
C LYS A 162 7.98 -3.50 32.08
N PHE A 163 7.51 -3.81 30.88
CA PHE A 163 7.24 -2.83 29.83
C PHE A 163 5.79 -2.97 29.35
N VAL A 164 5.12 -1.84 29.13
CA VAL A 164 3.65 -1.78 29.05
C VAL A 164 3.21 -1.39 27.64
N ASN A 165 3.71 -2.09 26.62
CA ASN A 165 3.32 -1.99 25.20
C ASN A 165 4.15 -1.00 24.38
N TYR A 166 4.64 -1.47 23.23
CA TYR A 166 5.20 -0.63 22.18
C TYR A 166 4.11 -0.30 21.17
N THR A 167 3.86 0.98 20.90
CA THR A 167 2.78 1.43 20.01
C THR A 167 3.35 2.13 18.78
N TYR A 168 2.79 1.87 17.61
CA TYR A 168 3.20 2.47 16.33
C TYR A 168 1.98 2.80 15.45
N ASP A 169 2.17 3.76 14.54
CA ASP A 169 1.14 4.20 13.59
C ASP A 169 1.13 3.30 12.36
N THR A 170 -0.05 2.80 11.96
CA THR A 170 -0.21 1.92 10.77
C THR A 170 -0.58 2.70 9.50
N ASN A 171 -0.12 3.94 9.41
CA ASN A 171 -0.35 4.78 8.24
C ASN A 171 0.41 4.24 7.03
N PHE A 172 -0.15 4.35 5.84
CA PHE A 172 0.53 3.97 4.60
C PHE A 172 0.47 5.08 3.55
N LYS A 173 1.41 5.03 2.61
CA LYS A 173 1.42 5.84 1.39
C LYS A 173 1.83 4.99 0.19
N VAL A 174 0.95 4.91 -0.80
CA VAL A 174 1.22 4.25 -2.08
C VAL A 174 1.44 5.32 -3.14
N ASP A 175 2.66 5.40 -3.67
CA ASP A 175 2.96 6.22 -4.85
C ASP A 175 2.55 5.48 -6.12
N LEU A 176 1.75 6.12 -6.97
CA LEU A 176 1.32 5.60 -8.26
C LEU A 176 2.28 6.03 -9.39
N GLY A 177 3.11 7.04 -9.17
CA GLY A 177 3.97 7.63 -10.19
C GLY A 177 3.23 8.57 -11.17
N PHE A 178 1.93 8.78 -11.00
CA PHE A 178 1.11 9.70 -11.80
C PHE A 178 -0.04 10.27 -10.97
N ASN A 179 -0.58 11.42 -11.39
CA ASN A 179 -1.73 12.02 -10.73
C ASN A 179 -3.02 11.52 -11.39
N ILE A 180 -3.74 10.62 -10.71
CA ILE A 180 -4.98 10.04 -11.22
C ILE A 180 -6.11 11.05 -11.40
N LYS A 181 -6.18 12.10 -10.57
CA LYS A 181 -7.22 13.15 -10.71
C LYS A 181 -6.97 13.96 -11.98
N THR A 182 -5.71 14.33 -12.22
CA THR A 182 -5.31 15.04 -13.44
C THR A 182 -5.57 14.19 -14.67
N ASP A 183 -5.20 12.90 -14.64
CA ASP A 183 -5.41 11.98 -15.76
C ASP A 183 -6.89 11.87 -16.14
N TYR A 184 -7.72 11.62 -15.13
CA TYR A 184 -9.16 11.49 -15.29
C TYR A 184 -9.81 12.79 -15.80
N ASN A 185 -9.38 13.94 -15.28
CA ASN A 185 -9.93 15.24 -15.72
C ASN A 185 -9.57 15.56 -17.17
N ILE A 186 -8.35 15.23 -17.62
CA ILE A 186 -7.96 15.38 -19.03
C ILE A 186 -8.87 14.53 -19.91
N LEU A 187 -9.06 13.25 -19.57
CA LEU A 187 -9.93 12.35 -20.32
C LEU A 187 -11.38 12.84 -20.39
N ARG A 188 -11.91 13.35 -19.27
CA ARG A 188 -13.24 13.97 -19.23
C ARG A 188 -13.34 15.14 -20.22
N ILE A 189 -12.38 16.06 -20.21
CA ILE A 189 -12.38 17.22 -21.11
C ILE A 189 -12.32 16.77 -22.57
N GLU A 190 -11.44 15.81 -22.89
CA GLU A 190 -11.32 15.25 -24.23
C GLU A 190 -12.61 14.56 -24.69
N ALA A 191 -13.28 13.80 -23.81
CA ALA A 191 -14.55 13.15 -24.09
C ALA A 191 -15.66 14.16 -24.44
N VAL A 192 -15.80 15.21 -23.64
CA VAL A 192 -16.78 16.28 -23.88
C VAL A 192 -16.53 16.94 -25.24
N GLN A 193 -15.28 17.32 -25.51
CA GLN A 193 -14.91 17.93 -26.78
C GLN A 193 -15.18 17.01 -27.98
N LEU A 194 -14.91 15.71 -27.85
CA LEU A 194 -15.16 14.75 -28.92
C LEU A 194 -16.67 14.64 -29.23
N VAL A 195 -17.50 14.53 -28.19
CA VAL A 195 -18.96 14.47 -28.34
C VAL A 195 -19.51 15.75 -28.96
N ASP A 196 -19.13 16.92 -28.43
CA ASP A 196 -19.63 18.20 -28.93
C ASP A 196 -19.24 18.45 -30.40
N ASN A 197 -18.04 18.02 -30.80
CA ASN A 197 -17.57 18.15 -32.18
C ASN A 197 -18.25 17.19 -33.16
N CYS A 198 -18.73 16.02 -32.70
CA CYS A 198 -19.18 14.97 -33.61
C CYS A 198 -20.67 14.61 -33.55
N ARG A 199 -21.41 15.00 -32.51
CA ARG A 199 -22.83 14.62 -32.35
C ARG A 199 -23.77 15.04 -33.49
N ASN A 200 -23.42 16.13 -34.18
CA ASN A 200 -24.21 16.71 -35.28
C ASN A 200 -23.79 16.22 -36.67
N PHE A 201 -22.81 15.31 -36.77
CA PHE A 201 -22.38 14.76 -38.05
C PHE A 201 -23.19 13.50 -38.39
N ASP A 202 -23.63 13.39 -39.64
CA ASP A 202 -24.31 12.19 -40.14
C ASP A 202 -23.35 10.99 -40.20
N ASP A 203 -22.13 11.24 -40.67
CA ASP A 203 -21.04 10.27 -40.69
C ASP A 203 -20.23 10.39 -39.40
N LEU A 204 -20.76 9.76 -38.34
CA LEU A 204 -20.18 9.79 -37.01
C LEU A 204 -18.79 9.13 -36.96
N GLU A 205 -18.62 8.00 -37.67
CA GLU A 205 -17.37 7.27 -37.73
C GLU A 205 -16.22 8.14 -38.26
N ARG A 206 -16.44 8.82 -39.40
CA ARG A 206 -15.45 9.71 -40.00
C ARG A 206 -15.11 10.85 -39.04
N CYS A 207 -16.11 11.50 -38.45
CA CYS A 207 -15.86 12.60 -37.51
C CYS A 207 -15.00 12.14 -36.33
N ILE A 208 -15.35 11.02 -35.70
CA ILE A 208 -14.61 10.53 -34.53
C ILE A 208 -13.18 10.14 -34.92
N LYS A 209 -12.98 9.47 -36.07
CA LYS A 209 -11.63 9.11 -36.55
C LYS A 209 -10.74 10.33 -36.78
N GLU A 210 -11.30 11.43 -37.28
CA GLU A 210 -10.57 12.68 -37.53
C GLU A 210 -10.30 13.50 -36.26
N LYS A 211 -11.20 13.45 -35.27
CA LYS A 211 -11.15 14.32 -34.09
C LYS A 211 -10.60 13.67 -32.82
N LYS A 212 -10.63 12.33 -32.71
CA LYS A 212 -10.10 11.62 -31.53
C LYS A 212 -8.59 11.80 -31.40
N LYS A 213 -8.08 11.74 -30.17
CA LYS A 213 -6.64 11.75 -29.92
C LYS A 213 -6.01 10.39 -30.25
N ASN A 214 -4.69 10.36 -30.44
CA ASN A 214 -3.96 9.14 -30.84
C ASN A 214 -4.03 8.00 -29.80
N ASN A 215 -4.13 8.34 -28.52
CA ASN A 215 -4.26 7.41 -27.40
C ASN A 215 -5.68 6.84 -27.24
N TRP A 216 -6.66 7.32 -28.02
CA TRP A 216 -8.02 6.79 -28.04
C TRP A 216 -8.14 5.70 -29.09
N LYS A 217 -8.55 4.49 -28.68
CA LYS A 217 -8.81 3.33 -29.55
C LYS A 217 -10.27 2.94 -29.46
N PHE A 218 -10.83 2.37 -30.53
CA PHE A 218 -12.18 1.81 -30.47
C PHE A 218 -12.19 0.44 -29.76
N LYS A 219 -13.25 0.15 -28.99
CA LYS A 219 -13.55 -1.16 -28.34
C LYS A 219 -12.46 -1.69 -27.39
N ASN A 220 -11.34 -2.16 -27.92
CA ASN A 220 -10.21 -2.71 -27.19
C ASN A 220 -8.92 -1.99 -27.61
N CYS A 221 -8.03 -1.70 -26.66
CA CYS A 221 -6.79 -0.96 -26.93
C CYS A 221 -5.81 -1.67 -27.90
N GLY A 222 -6.09 -2.90 -28.33
CA GLY A 222 -5.28 -3.65 -29.30
C GLY A 222 -5.84 -3.71 -30.72
N VAL A 223 -7.12 -3.35 -30.95
CA VAL A 223 -7.77 -3.48 -32.28
C VAL A 223 -8.65 -2.27 -32.52
N GLU A 224 -8.41 -1.56 -33.62
CA GLU A 224 -9.24 -0.42 -34.05
C GLU A 224 -10.44 -0.92 -34.85
N GLU A 225 -11.50 -1.35 -34.14
CA GLU A 225 -12.77 -1.76 -34.75
C GLU A 225 -13.88 -0.79 -34.32
N TYR A 226 -14.32 0.06 -35.25
CA TYR A 226 -15.46 0.94 -35.01
C TYR A 226 -16.74 0.13 -34.87
N ARG A 227 -17.49 0.39 -33.79
CA ARG A 227 -18.82 -0.17 -33.57
C ARG A 227 -19.70 0.91 -32.94
N GLU A 228 -20.91 1.02 -33.45
CA GLU A 228 -21.91 1.98 -33.00
C GLU A 228 -23.20 1.24 -32.66
N ASP A 229 -23.81 1.62 -31.54
CA ASP A 229 -25.15 1.20 -31.14
C ASP A 229 -25.99 2.44 -30.82
N GLY A 230 -26.84 2.85 -31.77
CA GLY A 230 -27.68 4.04 -31.64
C GLY A 230 -26.90 5.32 -31.29
N LYS A 231 -25.90 5.69 -32.12
CA LYS A 231 -24.96 6.80 -31.87
C LYS A 231 -24.09 6.68 -30.62
N LYS A 232 -24.03 5.51 -30.00
CA LYS A 232 -23.13 5.27 -28.86
C LYS A 232 -21.92 4.46 -29.30
N VAL A 233 -20.74 4.88 -28.86
CA VAL A 233 -19.45 4.32 -29.29
C VAL A 233 -18.59 3.96 -28.08
N ILE A 234 -17.98 2.78 -28.12
CA ILE A 234 -17.11 2.26 -27.06
C ILE A 234 -15.65 2.63 -27.32
N PHE A 235 -14.97 3.11 -26.29
CA PHE A 235 -13.56 3.50 -26.34
C PHE A 235 -12.71 2.74 -25.33
N CYS A 236 -11.45 2.51 -25.72
CA CYS A 236 -10.35 2.14 -24.84
C CYS A 236 -9.26 3.19 -24.99
N VAL A 237 -8.97 3.94 -23.93
CA VAL A 237 -8.08 5.09 -23.96
C VAL A 237 -6.88 4.83 -23.07
N GLU A 238 -5.67 4.92 -23.61
CA GLU A 238 -4.46 4.87 -22.80
C GLU A 238 -4.28 6.20 -22.06
N SER A 239 -3.80 6.13 -20.81
CA SER A 239 -3.56 7.29 -19.95
C SER A 239 -2.87 8.44 -20.69
N PRO A 240 -3.40 9.68 -20.65
CA PRO A 240 -2.74 10.86 -21.20
C PRO A 240 -1.33 11.11 -20.65
N GLN A 241 -1.09 10.74 -19.39
CA GLN A 241 0.24 10.79 -18.76
C GLN A 241 1.13 9.58 -19.09
N GLN A 242 0.69 8.68 -19.98
CA GLN A 242 1.35 7.40 -20.30
C GLN A 242 1.62 6.57 -19.04
N ALA A 243 0.71 6.66 -18.07
CA ALA A 243 0.85 6.00 -16.78
C ALA A 243 0.95 4.49 -16.95
N LYS A 244 1.80 3.88 -16.12
CA LYS A 244 1.92 2.44 -16.00
C LYS A 244 1.73 2.04 -14.54
N ILE A 245 1.09 0.91 -14.32
CA ILE A 245 0.77 0.41 -12.99
C ILE A 245 0.99 -1.10 -12.93
N TYR A 246 1.34 -1.63 -11.78
CA TYR A 246 1.51 -3.07 -11.60
C TYR A 246 0.15 -3.77 -11.55
N ASN A 247 0.02 -4.89 -12.25
CA ASN A 247 -1.12 -5.77 -12.10
C ASN A 247 -0.94 -6.75 -10.92
N ASN A 248 -1.92 -7.63 -10.71
CA ASN A 248 -1.86 -8.69 -9.69
C ASN A 248 -0.70 -9.67 -9.84
N THR A 249 -0.11 -9.80 -11.03
CA THR A 249 1.09 -10.61 -11.30
C THR A 249 2.40 -9.83 -11.15
N MET A 250 2.37 -8.61 -10.61
CA MET A 250 3.53 -7.72 -10.47
C MET A 250 4.20 -7.38 -11.81
N VAL A 251 3.42 -7.37 -12.90
CA VAL A 251 3.87 -6.91 -14.22
C VAL A 251 3.38 -5.49 -14.44
N LEU A 252 4.29 -4.62 -14.87
CA LEU A 252 3.99 -3.24 -15.18
C LEU A 252 3.20 -3.16 -16.50
N VAL A 253 1.95 -2.70 -16.45
CA VAL A 253 1.04 -2.59 -17.60
C VAL A 253 0.62 -1.14 -17.83
N PRO A 254 0.32 -0.73 -19.08
CA PRO A 254 -0.23 0.60 -19.36
C PRO A 254 -1.61 0.77 -18.72
N LEU A 255 -1.85 1.92 -18.09
CA LEU A 255 -3.16 2.26 -17.56
C LEU A 255 -4.12 2.59 -18.70
N ARG A 256 -5.25 1.86 -18.73
CA ARG A 256 -6.22 1.92 -19.82
C ARG A 256 -7.61 2.16 -19.26
N TYR A 257 -8.26 3.21 -19.76
CA TYR A 257 -9.63 3.56 -19.44
C TYR A 257 -10.58 2.97 -20.46
N LYS A 258 -11.67 2.37 -20.00
CA LYS A 258 -12.70 1.79 -20.88
C LYS A 258 -14.06 2.37 -20.54
N PHE A 259 -14.71 2.99 -21.51
CA PHE A 259 -16.00 3.64 -21.33
C PHE A 259 -16.71 3.78 -22.68
N ALA A 260 -18.00 4.09 -22.65
CA ALA A 260 -18.79 4.44 -23.82
C ALA A 260 -19.17 5.93 -23.80
N LEU A 261 -19.39 6.50 -24.98
CA LEU A 261 -19.89 7.86 -25.16
C LEU A 261 -21.14 7.83 -26.04
N ASP A 262 -22.13 8.65 -25.67
CA ASP A 262 -23.36 8.87 -26.44
C ASP A 262 -23.24 10.14 -27.29
N PHE A 263 -23.41 10.01 -28.61
CA PHE A 263 -23.37 11.11 -29.57
C PHE A 263 -24.77 11.52 -30.05
N SER A 264 -25.84 11.05 -29.40
CA SER A 264 -27.21 11.43 -29.70
C SER A 264 -27.43 12.93 -29.50
N SER A 265 -28.07 13.58 -30.48
CA SER A 265 -28.51 14.97 -30.34
C SER A 265 -29.70 15.05 -29.38
N ILE A 266 -29.72 16.06 -28.51
CA ILE A 266 -30.94 16.41 -27.79
C ILE A 266 -31.94 16.88 -28.83
N ASP A 267 -32.96 16.08 -29.12
CA ASP A 267 -34.06 16.52 -29.96
C ASP A 267 -34.80 17.63 -29.20
N SER A 268 -34.62 18.86 -29.66
CA SER A 268 -35.22 20.05 -29.03
C SER A 268 -36.74 20.05 -29.17
N SER A 269 -37.31 19.21 -30.05
CA SER A 269 -38.76 19.08 -30.21
C SER A 269 -39.43 18.38 -29.02
N ALA A 270 -38.72 17.54 -28.27
CA ALA A 270 -39.27 16.81 -27.12
C ALA A 270 -39.55 17.72 -25.89
N TYR A 271 -38.90 18.88 -25.81
CA TYR A 271 -39.04 19.81 -24.68
C TYR A 271 -40.13 20.88 -24.86
N LEU A 272 -40.78 20.95 -26.02
CA LEU A 272 -41.81 21.95 -26.30
C LEU A 272 -43.24 21.51 -25.92
N ILE A 273 -43.41 20.32 -25.32
CA ILE A 273 -44.73 19.72 -25.04
C ILE A 273 -44.98 19.50 -23.53
N SER A 274 -44.03 19.86 -22.65
CA SER A 274 -44.17 19.79 -21.18
C SER A 274 -44.29 21.16 -20.56
#